data_AF-A0A250FRE8-F1
#
_entry.id   AF-A0A250FRE8-F1
#
_cell.length_a   1.000
_cell.length_b   1.000
_cell.length_c   1.000
_cell.angle_alpha   90.00
_cell.angle_beta   90.00
_cell.angle_gamma   90.00
#
_symmetry.space_group_name_H-M   'P 1'
#
loop_
_entity.id
_entity.type
_entity.pdbx_description
1 polymer ?
#
loop_
_entity_poly.entity_id
_entity_poly.type
_entity_poly.pdbx_seq_one_letter_code
_entity_poly.pdbx_strand_id
1 'polypeptide(L)'
;MLTYLTIFLGVQLLQGLFLWKGYQKAGYKGWQAFVPVWNMLILLKIIERPWWWVFLVYLPVIGNIMAVVLAYEWLHVFGYRQKRYTLLAVVTLGLFIAYVMYQPKTQYIGKSEAVIAENVPSWLNGILYAVVAASTIHTYFIQPYTIPTSSLEKTLLVGDFLFVSKFHYGARLPMTPLATPMVHDTLPLVGVKSYLPKPQLPYLRLPALQKIKRNDIVVFNWPTDTVRFFRDPSGYHAYKPVDKKSHYVKRAVAIAGDTFEIREGDVYINGQKEIYPVRAKLQTSYIVRVSPEFQNYLVSLYGGQYTAEQLLPAYLFQNFGVTDASGFRSNTEFVVQSATEEVAQKLQKTPHVESVTKMISPKEYNPAIFPHSKHYAWSEDNFGPVEIPAEGKTVQLTTENLPLYKRIITEYEGNTLQVQGEDILLNGQKVTSYTFRQDYYWMMGDNRHNSEDSRYWGFVPFDHVVGKPVLIWMSWDSNASGLNKIRWNRLFTTVNGEGEPVSYLYWVLGLGVLSYIGYEVYKKKYKKGKVKK
;
A
#
# COMPACT_ATOMS: atom_id res chain seq x y z
N MET A 1 -9.13 -16.03 -15.88
CA MET A 1 -8.03 -16.98 -16.21
C MET A 1 -7.88 -17.20 -17.72
N LEU A 2 -8.96 -17.50 -18.46
CA LEU A 2 -8.91 -17.76 -19.91
C LEU A 2 -8.27 -16.62 -20.72
N THR A 3 -8.74 -15.38 -20.57
CA THR A 3 -8.19 -14.20 -21.28
C THR A 3 -6.70 -14.04 -21.08
N TYR A 4 -6.21 -14.32 -19.86
CA TYR A 4 -4.78 -14.23 -19.56
C TYR A 4 -3.98 -15.35 -20.23
N LEU A 5 -4.47 -16.58 -20.18
CA LEU A 5 -3.84 -17.70 -20.89
C LEU A 5 -3.76 -17.38 -22.39
N THR A 6 -4.81 -16.80 -22.96
CA THR A 6 -4.82 -16.34 -24.36
C THR A 6 -3.78 -15.25 -24.62
N ILE A 7 -3.69 -14.22 -23.76
CA ILE A 7 -2.68 -13.16 -23.89
C ILE A 7 -1.26 -13.74 -23.75
N PHE A 8 -1.02 -14.56 -22.74
CA PHE A 8 0.26 -15.19 -22.49
C PHE A 8 0.70 -16.06 -23.68
N LEU A 9 -0.17 -16.96 -24.14
CA LEU A 9 0.10 -17.81 -25.30
C LEU A 9 0.27 -16.98 -26.58
N GLY A 10 -0.51 -15.91 -26.76
CA GLY A 10 -0.38 -14.98 -27.89
C GLY A 10 0.97 -14.25 -27.90
N VAL A 11 1.42 -13.76 -26.74
CA VAL A 11 2.75 -13.15 -26.58
C VAL A 11 3.86 -14.17 -26.84
N GLN A 12 3.72 -15.40 -26.33
CA GLN A 12 4.70 -16.47 -26.57
C GLN A 12 4.75 -16.88 -28.05
N LEU A 13 3.61 -16.94 -28.72
CA LEU A 13 3.54 -17.19 -30.17
C LEU A 13 4.23 -16.08 -30.95
N LEU A 14 3.94 -14.81 -30.64
CA LEU A 14 4.56 -13.65 -31.27
C LEU A 14 6.08 -13.65 -31.06
N GLN A 15 6.53 -13.94 -29.85
CA GLN A 15 7.95 -14.08 -29.52
C GLN A 15 8.60 -15.22 -30.32
N GLY A 16 7.94 -16.37 -30.43
CA GLY A 16 8.40 -17.48 -31.26
C GLY A 16 8.57 -17.08 -32.72
N LEU A 17 7.57 -16.40 -33.30
CA LEU A 17 7.62 -15.88 -34.66
C LEU A 17 8.78 -14.89 -34.87
N PHE A 18 9.06 -14.04 -33.87
CA PHE A 18 10.14 -13.05 -33.96
C PHE A 18 11.53 -13.70 -33.91
N LEU A 19 11.69 -14.79 -33.15
CA LEU A 19 13.01 -15.30 -32.77
C LEU A 19 13.40 -16.64 -33.42
N TRP A 20 12.48 -17.44 -33.96
CA TRP A 20 12.77 -18.81 -34.42
C TRP A 20 13.92 -18.94 -35.45
N LYS A 21 14.08 -17.96 -36.35
CA LYS A 21 15.18 -17.92 -37.33
C LYS A 21 16.51 -17.63 -36.64
N GLY A 22 16.50 -16.79 -35.61
CA GLY A 22 17.66 -16.58 -34.74
C GLY A 22 18.07 -17.87 -34.02
N TYR A 23 17.11 -18.64 -33.51
CA TYR A 23 17.39 -19.94 -32.88
C TYR A 23 18.07 -20.89 -33.87
N GLN A 24 17.54 -20.99 -35.10
CA GLN A 24 18.17 -21.79 -36.16
C GLN A 24 19.60 -21.33 -36.45
N LYS A 25 19.83 -20.02 -36.56
CA LYS A 25 21.16 -19.43 -36.80
C LYS A 25 22.14 -19.67 -35.65
N ALA A 26 21.65 -19.82 -34.42
CA ALA A 26 22.44 -20.17 -33.24
C ALA A 26 22.61 -21.69 -33.04
N GLY A 27 22.16 -22.53 -33.98
CA GLY A 27 22.30 -23.99 -33.91
C GLY A 27 21.18 -24.73 -33.18
N TYR A 28 20.07 -24.07 -32.86
CA TYR A 28 18.92 -24.65 -32.16
C TYR A 28 17.76 -24.97 -33.13
N LYS A 29 16.84 -25.85 -32.73
CA LYS A 29 15.67 -26.20 -33.55
C LYS A 29 14.63 -25.08 -33.48
N GLY A 30 14.10 -24.65 -34.63
CA GLY A 30 13.18 -23.50 -34.70
C GLY A 30 11.91 -23.65 -33.85
N TRP A 31 11.36 -24.86 -33.71
CA TRP A 31 10.19 -25.11 -32.86
C TRP A 31 10.43 -24.80 -31.38
N GLN A 32 11.69 -24.83 -30.93
CA GLN A 32 12.04 -24.54 -29.53
C GLN A 32 11.74 -23.09 -29.14
N ALA A 33 11.63 -22.17 -30.12
CA ALA A 33 11.24 -20.78 -29.87
C ALA A 33 9.76 -20.62 -29.45
N PHE A 34 8.92 -21.62 -29.70
CA PHE A 34 7.47 -21.56 -29.47
C PHE A 34 7.02 -22.24 -28.17
N VAL A 35 7.88 -23.03 -27.54
CA VAL A 35 7.52 -23.72 -26.28
C VAL A 35 7.69 -22.73 -25.13
N PRO A 36 6.61 -22.33 -24.44
CA PRO A 36 6.69 -21.35 -23.36
C PRO A 36 7.68 -21.79 -22.27
N VAL A 37 8.38 -20.83 -21.66
CA VAL A 37 9.43 -21.03 -20.65
C VAL A 37 10.69 -21.72 -21.19
N TRP A 38 10.55 -22.83 -21.92
CA TRP A 38 11.67 -23.52 -22.55
C TRP A 38 12.38 -22.66 -23.59
N ASN A 39 11.62 -21.88 -24.38
CA ASN A 39 12.17 -20.89 -25.28
C ASN A 39 13.08 -19.91 -24.53
N MET A 40 12.62 -19.37 -23.39
CA MET A 40 13.37 -18.42 -22.59
C MET A 40 14.66 -19.04 -22.03
N LEU A 41 14.63 -20.29 -21.57
CA LEU A 41 15.83 -20.99 -21.12
C LEU A 41 16.87 -21.16 -22.24
N ILE A 42 16.44 -21.44 -23.46
CA ILE A 42 17.34 -21.51 -24.62
C ILE A 42 17.83 -20.12 -25.01
N LEU A 43 16.97 -19.11 -25.02
CA LEU A 43 17.35 -17.72 -25.26
C LEU A 43 18.47 -17.30 -24.32
N LEU A 44 18.31 -17.55 -23.02
CA LEU A 44 19.31 -17.25 -22.00
C LEU A 44 20.63 -18.00 -22.23
N LYS A 45 20.58 -19.25 -22.72
CA LYS A 45 21.79 -19.99 -23.13
C LYS A 45 22.48 -19.34 -24.34
N ILE A 46 21.73 -18.92 -25.35
CA ILE A 46 22.26 -18.27 -26.56
C ILE A 46 22.97 -16.94 -26.20
N ILE A 47 22.43 -16.17 -25.26
CA ILE A 47 23.05 -14.90 -24.81
C ILE A 47 24.01 -15.07 -23.63
N GLU A 48 24.31 -16.31 -23.23
CA GLU A 48 25.20 -16.65 -22.11
C GLU A 48 24.83 -15.92 -20.81
N ARG A 49 23.55 -16.04 -20.41
CA ARG A 49 23.02 -15.53 -19.13
C ARG A 49 22.52 -16.67 -18.24
N PRO A 50 22.52 -16.47 -16.91
CA PRO A 50 22.06 -17.50 -15.98
C PRO A 50 20.59 -17.87 -16.21
N TRP A 51 20.27 -19.16 -16.08
CA TRP A 51 18.91 -19.68 -16.26
C TRP A 51 17.87 -19.00 -15.35
N TRP A 52 18.27 -18.58 -14.15
CA TRP A 52 17.38 -17.98 -13.15
C TRP A 52 16.83 -16.60 -13.58
N TRP A 53 17.39 -15.97 -14.62
CA TRP A 53 16.82 -14.75 -15.21
C TRP A 53 15.40 -14.97 -15.75
N VAL A 54 15.02 -16.22 -16.01
CA VAL A 54 13.64 -16.58 -16.39
C VAL A 54 12.62 -16.01 -15.39
N PHE A 55 12.93 -16.00 -14.10
CA PHE A 55 12.04 -15.43 -13.08
C PHE A 55 11.88 -13.92 -13.26
N LEU A 56 12.97 -13.18 -13.47
CA LEU A 56 12.92 -11.74 -13.67
C LEU A 56 12.11 -11.34 -14.90
N VAL A 57 12.20 -12.14 -15.97
CA VAL A 57 11.50 -11.88 -17.24
C VAL A 57 9.99 -12.07 -17.10
N TYR A 58 9.55 -13.07 -16.36
CA TYR A 58 8.12 -13.35 -16.17
C TYR A 58 7.48 -12.59 -14.99
N LEU A 59 8.27 -11.93 -14.14
CA LEU A 59 7.74 -11.05 -13.10
C LEU A 59 7.10 -9.81 -13.72
N PRO A 60 5.81 -9.52 -13.44
CA PRO A 60 5.16 -8.29 -13.90
C PRO A 60 5.96 -7.03 -13.53
N VAL A 61 5.93 -6.02 -14.42
CA VAL A 61 6.72 -4.77 -14.36
C VAL A 61 8.22 -4.96 -14.54
N ILE A 62 8.85 -5.93 -13.84
CA ILE A 62 10.28 -6.25 -13.98
C ILE A 62 10.59 -6.79 -15.38
N GLY A 63 9.71 -7.63 -15.90
CA GLY A 63 9.80 -8.20 -17.25
C GLY A 63 9.91 -7.13 -18.33
N ASN A 64 9.31 -5.95 -18.15
CA ASN A 64 9.42 -4.84 -19.11
C ASN A 64 10.86 -4.30 -19.18
N ILE A 65 11.53 -4.18 -18.03
CA ILE A 65 12.94 -3.78 -17.96
C ILE A 65 13.79 -4.87 -18.60
N MET A 66 13.54 -6.13 -18.22
CA MET A 66 14.28 -7.27 -18.75
C MET A 66 14.10 -7.43 -20.27
N ALA A 67 12.94 -7.09 -20.83
CA ALA A 67 12.72 -7.14 -22.28
C ALA A 67 13.66 -6.21 -23.04
N VAL A 68 13.97 -5.03 -22.50
CA VAL A 68 14.95 -4.10 -23.09
C VAL A 68 16.37 -4.67 -23.01
N VAL A 69 16.73 -5.25 -21.86
CA VAL A 69 18.04 -5.90 -21.65
C VAL A 69 18.22 -7.08 -22.60
N LEU A 70 17.22 -7.96 -22.68
CA LEU A 70 17.22 -9.10 -23.58
C LEU A 70 17.23 -8.68 -25.05
N ALA A 71 16.53 -7.60 -25.42
CA ALA A 71 16.58 -7.07 -26.78
C ALA A 71 18.00 -6.62 -27.17
N TYR A 72 18.70 -5.90 -26.28
CA TYR A 72 20.09 -5.52 -26.48
C TYR A 72 21.00 -6.75 -26.64
N GLU A 73 20.95 -7.69 -25.69
CA GLU A 73 21.83 -8.85 -25.69
C GLU A 73 21.54 -9.81 -26.84
N TRP A 74 20.28 -9.96 -27.22
CA TRP A 74 19.89 -10.75 -28.38
C TRP A 74 20.45 -10.16 -29.67
N LEU A 75 20.27 -8.85 -29.92
CA LEU A 75 20.84 -8.20 -31.09
C LEU A 75 22.38 -8.26 -31.10
N HIS A 76 23.01 -8.20 -29.91
CA HIS A 76 24.45 -8.23 -29.75
C HIS A 76 25.09 -9.53 -30.26
N VAL A 77 24.49 -10.68 -29.94
CA VAL A 77 25.01 -12.00 -30.38
C VAL A 77 24.84 -12.24 -31.88
N PHE A 78 24.05 -11.42 -32.57
CA PHE A 78 23.87 -11.43 -34.03
C PHE A 78 24.60 -10.28 -34.75
N GLY A 79 25.47 -9.54 -34.05
CA GLY A 79 26.30 -8.47 -34.65
C GLY A 79 25.67 -7.08 -34.69
N TYR A 80 24.47 -6.90 -34.17
CA TYR A 80 23.77 -5.62 -34.12
C TYR A 80 24.06 -4.90 -32.79
N ARG A 81 25.33 -4.53 -32.59
CA ARG A 81 25.85 -4.08 -31.28
C ARG A 81 25.66 -2.59 -30.94
N GLN A 82 25.22 -1.78 -31.90
CA GLN A 82 25.05 -0.33 -31.72
C GLN A 82 23.75 0.03 -30.98
N LYS A 83 23.79 1.05 -30.12
CA LYS A 83 22.65 1.53 -29.31
C LYS A 83 21.38 1.82 -30.11
N ARG A 84 21.53 2.33 -31.34
CA ARG A 84 20.40 2.63 -32.23
C ARG A 84 19.53 1.42 -32.55
N TYR A 85 20.12 0.22 -32.61
CA TYR A 85 19.39 -1.01 -32.91
C TYR A 85 18.50 -1.44 -31.75
N THR A 86 18.99 -1.29 -30.52
CA THR A 86 18.17 -1.50 -29.31
C THR A 86 17.04 -0.48 -29.22
N LEU A 87 17.32 0.80 -29.52
CA LEU A 87 16.27 1.83 -29.57
C LEU A 87 15.19 1.48 -30.60
N LEU A 88 15.58 1.08 -31.81
CA LEU A 88 14.65 0.61 -32.85
C LEU A 88 13.85 -0.60 -32.39
N ALA A 89 14.49 -1.57 -31.73
CA ALA A 89 13.78 -2.72 -31.17
C ALA A 89 12.73 -2.31 -30.13
N VAL A 90 13.04 -1.38 -29.24
CA VAL A 90 12.09 -0.90 -28.22
C VAL A 90 10.93 -0.11 -28.84
N VAL A 91 11.23 0.88 -29.70
CA VAL A 91 10.22 1.73 -30.35
C VAL A 91 9.29 0.93 -31.25
N THR A 92 9.80 -0.11 -31.92
CA THR A 92 9.00 -0.98 -32.79
C THR A 92 8.42 -2.20 -32.07
N LEU A 93 8.48 -2.23 -30.72
CA LEU A 93 7.97 -3.34 -29.89
C LEU A 93 8.47 -4.72 -30.34
N GLY A 94 9.74 -4.80 -30.74
CA GLY A 94 10.41 -6.03 -31.16
C GLY A 94 10.32 -6.35 -32.65
N LEU A 95 9.55 -5.62 -33.46
CA LEU A 95 9.46 -5.86 -34.90
C LEU A 95 10.82 -5.72 -35.60
N PHE A 96 11.66 -4.79 -35.16
CA PHE A 96 13.02 -4.67 -35.69
C PHE A 96 13.87 -5.93 -35.42
N ILE A 97 13.70 -6.58 -34.26
CA ILE A 97 14.38 -7.85 -33.97
C ILE A 97 13.92 -8.92 -34.96
N ALA A 98 12.59 -9.04 -35.16
CA ALA A 98 12.03 -9.96 -36.13
C ALA A 98 12.61 -9.70 -37.53
N TYR A 99 12.59 -8.44 -38.00
CA TYR A 99 13.15 -8.06 -39.30
C TYR A 99 14.60 -8.55 -39.46
N VAL A 100 15.46 -8.29 -38.46
CA VAL A 100 16.86 -8.69 -38.48
C VAL A 100 17.02 -10.21 -38.47
N MET A 101 16.24 -10.94 -37.66
CA MET A 101 16.35 -12.40 -37.58
C MET A 101 16.06 -13.10 -38.91
N TYR A 102 15.27 -12.49 -39.79
CA TYR A 102 14.91 -13.05 -41.09
C TYR A 102 15.85 -12.62 -42.22
N GLN A 103 16.77 -11.68 -41.98
CA GLN A 103 17.74 -11.28 -43.01
C GLN A 103 18.73 -12.41 -43.31
N PRO A 104 19.02 -12.73 -44.60
CA PRO A 104 19.98 -13.77 -44.96
C PRO A 104 21.40 -13.53 -44.43
N LYS A 105 21.80 -12.25 -44.34
CA LYS A 105 23.16 -11.85 -43.94
C LYS A 105 23.41 -11.96 -42.43
N THR A 106 22.36 -12.06 -41.62
CA THR A 106 22.49 -12.09 -40.16
C THR A 106 22.95 -13.47 -39.70
N GLN A 107 24.09 -13.54 -39.02
CA GLN A 107 24.71 -14.76 -38.49
C GLN A 107 24.88 -14.66 -36.98
N TYR A 108 24.85 -15.81 -36.29
CA TYR A 108 25.21 -15.88 -34.88
C TYR A 108 26.74 -15.77 -34.76
N ILE A 109 27.21 -14.72 -34.09
CA ILE A 109 28.64 -14.41 -33.90
C ILE A 109 29.09 -14.57 -32.44
N GLY A 110 28.16 -14.98 -31.56
CA GLY A 110 28.40 -15.12 -30.14
C GLY A 110 28.51 -13.79 -29.38
N LYS A 111 28.61 -13.92 -28.06
CA LYS A 111 28.68 -12.78 -27.15
C LYS A 111 30.10 -12.25 -27.04
N SER A 112 30.22 -10.93 -27.05
CA SER A 112 31.49 -10.25 -26.76
C SER A 112 31.34 -9.33 -25.55
N GLU A 113 31.93 -9.72 -24.42
CA GLU A 113 31.92 -8.91 -23.19
C GLU A 113 32.73 -7.61 -23.37
N ALA A 114 33.79 -7.62 -24.17
CA ALA A 114 34.58 -6.42 -24.50
C ALA A 114 33.72 -5.35 -25.18
N VAL A 115 32.91 -5.75 -26.17
CA VAL A 115 32.04 -4.81 -26.89
C VAL A 115 30.83 -4.38 -26.04
N ILE A 116 30.36 -5.21 -25.11
CA ILE A 116 29.36 -4.78 -24.12
C ILE A 116 29.96 -3.72 -23.21
N ALA A 117 31.17 -3.93 -22.69
CA ALA A 117 31.85 -2.99 -21.81
C ALA A 117 32.16 -1.65 -22.50
N GLU A 118 32.43 -1.66 -23.81
CA GLU A 118 32.62 -0.45 -24.61
C GLU A 118 31.30 0.31 -24.85
N ASN A 119 30.22 -0.40 -25.19
CA ASN A 119 28.94 0.23 -25.53
C ASN A 119 28.11 0.62 -24.30
N VAL A 120 28.21 -0.15 -23.21
CA VAL A 120 27.44 0.03 -21.99
C VAL A 120 28.39 0.39 -20.85
N PRO A 121 28.40 1.66 -20.42
CA PRO A 121 29.23 2.08 -19.29
C PRO A 121 28.97 1.21 -18.06
N SER A 122 30.03 0.86 -17.33
CA SER A 122 29.94 0.00 -16.13
C SER A 122 28.96 0.54 -15.08
N TRP A 123 28.89 1.86 -14.92
CA TRP A 123 27.93 2.52 -14.03
C TRP A 123 26.48 2.30 -14.46
N LEU A 124 26.19 2.25 -15.77
CA LEU A 124 24.83 2.05 -16.28
C LEU A 124 24.34 0.62 -16.00
N ASN A 125 25.20 -0.37 -16.20
CA ASN A 125 24.92 -1.75 -15.78
C ASN A 125 24.64 -1.85 -14.28
N GLY A 126 25.48 -1.20 -13.46
CA GLY A 126 25.27 -1.14 -12.00
C GLY A 126 23.92 -0.54 -11.61
N ILE A 127 23.52 0.57 -12.23
CA ILE A 127 22.21 1.19 -12.01
C ILE A 127 21.08 0.27 -12.45
N LEU A 128 21.17 -0.37 -13.62
CA LEU A 128 20.15 -1.28 -14.11
C LEU A 128 19.92 -2.44 -13.14
N TYR A 129 20.98 -3.09 -12.65
CA TYR A 129 20.87 -4.14 -11.63
C TYR A 129 20.24 -3.61 -10.34
N ALA A 130 20.65 -2.42 -9.89
CA ALA A 130 20.08 -1.80 -8.69
C ALA A 130 18.58 -1.51 -8.86
N VAL A 131 18.16 -0.99 -10.02
CA VAL A 131 16.75 -0.70 -10.32
C VAL A 131 15.93 -1.99 -10.38
N VAL A 132 16.42 -3.04 -11.04
CA VAL A 132 15.73 -4.35 -11.11
C VAL A 132 15.60 -4.96 -9.72
N ALA A 133 16.70 -4.99 -8.94
CA ALA A 133 16.70 -5.53 -7.58
C ALA A 133 15.77 -4.74 -6.65
N ALA A 134 15.92 -3.42 -6.59
CA ALA A 134 15.09 -2.57 -5.75
C ALA A 134 13.62 -2.60 -6.18
N SER A 135 13.31 -2.64 -7.49
CA SER A 135 11.93 -2.76 -7.97
C SER A 135 11.33 -4.12 -7.58
N THR A 136 12.12 -5.20 -7.64
CA THR A 136 11.69 -6.53 -7.21
C THR A 136 11.40 -6.55 -5.71
N ILE A 137 12.31 -6.01 -4.90
CA ILE A 137 12.16 -5.89 -3.44
C ILE A 137 10.91 -5.07 -3.11
N HIS A 138 10.75 -3.89 -3.71
CA HIS A 138 9.60 -3.00 -3.48
C HIS A 138 8.29 -3.61 -3.94
N THR A 139 8.27 -4.34 -5.05
CA THR A 139 7.04 -4.90 -5.60
C THR A 139 6.56 -6.10 -4.80
N TYR A 140 7.47 -7.00 -4.37
CA TYR A 140 7.10 -8.32 -3.85
C TYR A 140 7.45 -8.57 -2.37
N PHE A 141 8.38 -7.83 -1.78
CA PHE A 141 8.88 -8.12 -0.44
C PHE A 141 8.50 -7.05 0.58
N ILE A 142 9.04 -5.84 0.43
CA ILE A 142 8.93 -4.77 1.41
C ILE A 142 8.86 -3.44 0.68
N GLN A 143 7.93 -2.59 1.08
CA GLN A 143 7.77 -1.26 0.47
C GLN A 143 7.75 -0.19 1.55
N PRO A 144 8.49 0.92 1.37
CA PRO A 144 8.42 2.07 2.25
C PRO A 144 7.14 2.87 2.00
N TYR A 145 6.49 3.32 3.07
CA TYR A 145 5.34 4.24 3.05
C TYR A 145 5.56 5.37 4.04
N THR A 146 5.02 6.55 3.74
CA THR A 146 5.00 7.68 4.67
C THR A 146 3.60 7.83 5.25
N ILE A 147 3.48 8.28 6.50
CA ILE A 147 2.22 8.65 7.15
C ILE A 147 1.96 10.15 6.96
N PRO A 148 1.00 10.56 6.09
CA PRO A 148 0.72 11.97 5.84
C PRO A 148 -0.42 12.54 6.70
N THR A 149 -1.19 11.71 7.39
CA THR A 149 -2.45 12.09 8.08
C THR A 149 -2.55 11.52 9.49
N SER A 150 -3.26 12.20 10.39
CA SER A 150 -3.40 11.88 11.82
C SER A 150 -4.44 10.80 12.16
N SER A 151 -4.98 10.05 11.19
CA SER A 151 -6.01 9.02 11.46
C SER A 151 -5.59 7.88 12.39
N LEU A 152 -4.29 7.66 12.57
CA LEU A 152 -3.70 6.69 13.50
C LEU A 152 -2.79 7.40 14.53
N GLU A 153 -2.97 8.71 14.72
CA GLU A 153 -2.12 9.53 15.59
C GLU A 153 -1.96 8.91 16.99
N LYS A 154 -0.82 9.19 17.65
CA LYS A 154 -0.30 8.53 18.86
C LYS A 154 0.13 7.07 18.71
N THR A 155 -0.52 6.29 17.86
CA THR A 155 -0.02 4.96 17.45
C THR A 155 1.03 5.11 16.34
N LEU A 156 0.64 5.73 15.23
CA LEU A 156 1.48 6.12 14.09
C LEU A 156 1.34 7.63 13.87
N LEU A 157 2.45 8.35 13.96
CA LEU A 157 2.47 9.80 13.89
C LEU A 157 2.59 10.28 12.44
N VAL A 158 2.04 11.46 12.15
CA VAL A 158 2.37 12.18 10.91
C VAL A 158 3.89 12.35 10.80
N GLY A 159 4.44 11.95 9.66
CA GLY A 159 5.88 11.92 9.40
C GLY A 159 6.60 10.63 9.82
N ASP A 160 5.89 9.62 10.32
CA ASP A 160 6.43 8.27 10.41
C ASP A 160 6.63 7.67 9.00
N PHE A 161 7.71 6.92 8.82
CA PHE A 161 8.00 6.15 7.62
C PHE A 161 8.02 4.67 7.96
N LEU A 162 7.11 3.93 7.34
CA LEU A 162 6.88 2.52 7.59
C LEU A 162 7.60 1.66 6.55
N PHE A 163 8.17 0.54 7.00
CA PHE A 163 8.38 -0.61 6.15
C PHE A 163 7.19 -1.55 6.25
N VAL A 164 6.57 -1.81 5.10
CA VAL A 164 5.40 -2.68 4.97
C VAL A 164 5.82 -3.95 4.27
N SER A 165 5.71 -5.07 4.98
CA SER A 165 5.95 -6.39 4.44
C SER A 165 4.73 -6.89 3.68
N LYS A 166 4.93 -7.25 2.42
CA LYS A 166 3.89 -7.79 1.54
C LYS A 166 3.67 -9.28 1.73
N PHE A 167 4.71 -10.01 2.11
CA PHE A 167 4.65 -11.48 2.25
C PHE A 167 3.93 -11.95 3.51
N HIS A 168 3.82 -11.14 4.57
CA HIS A 168 3.08 -11.52 5.79
C HIS A 168 1.64 -11.92 5.48
N TYR A 169 0.95 -11.14 4.65
CA TYR A 169 -0.42 -11.41 4.19
C TYR A 169 -0.44 -11.94 2.76
N GLY A 170 0.67 -12.49 2.26
CA GLY A 170 0.82 -12.97 0.90
C GLY A 170 1.01 -11.84 -0.11
N ALA A 171 2.13 -11.84 -0.82
CA ALA A 171 2.41 -10.78 -1.78
C ALA A 171 1.51 -10.92 -3.02
N ARG A 172 0.75 -9.88 -3.35
CA ARG A 172 -0.03 -9.83 -4.59
C ARG A 172 0.86 -9.58 -5.79
N LEU A 173 0.56 -10.23 -6.91
CA LEU A 173 1.16 -9.86 -8.19
C LEU A 173 0.53 -8.56 -8.72
N PRO A 174 1.32 -7.68 -9.37
CA PRO A 174 0.77 -6.52 -10.05
C PRO A 174 -0.28 -6.91 -11.08
N MET A 175 -1.43 -6.25 -11.04
CA MET A 175 -2.53 -6.43 -11.99
C MET A 175 -2.33 -5.56 -13.24
N THR A 176 -1.55 -4.49 -13.15
CA THR A 176 -1.13 -3.70 -14.33
C THR A 176 0.29 -4.09 -14.76
N PRO A 177 0.48 -5.01 -15.73
CA PRO A 177 1.80 -5.48 -16.12
C PRO A 177 2.58 -4.42 -16.91
N LEU A 178 1.87 -3.57 -17.65
CA LEU A 178 2.40 -2.43 -18.39
C LEU A 178 2.37 -1.19 -17.51
N ALA A 179 3.32 -1.10 -16.59
CA ALA A 179 3.52 0.05 -15.72
C ALA A 179 5.00 0.41 -15.65
N THR A 180 5.29 1.67 -15.35
CA THR A 180 6.65 2.09 -15.08
C THR A 180 7.08 1.62 -13.69
N PRO A 181 8.34 1.16 -13.54
CA PRO A 181 8.84 0.68 -12.25
C PRO A 181 8.91 1.83 -11.24
N MET A 182 8.71 1.49 -9.97
CA MET A 182 8.79 2.41 -8.83
C MET A 182 7.81 3.60 -8.81
N VAL A 183 6.88 3.69 -9.76
CA VAL A 183 5.87 4.76 -9.79
C VAL A 183 4.48 4.16 -9.59
N HIS A 184 3.75 4.68 -8.59
CA HIS A 184 2.44 4.13 -8.23
C HIS A 184 1.37 4.45 -9.28
N ASP A 185 1.00 5.72 -9.46
CA ASP A 185 -0.18 6.11 -10.25
C ASP A 185 0.12 7.07 -11.42
N THR A 186 0.93 8.10 -11.18
CA THR A 186 1.20 9.17 -12.16
C THR A 186 2.70 9.37 -12.33
N LEU A 187 3.17 9.52 -13.57
CA LEU A 187 4.56 9.86 -13.85
C LEU A 187 4.90 11.23 -13.28
N PRO A 188 5.99 11.34 -12.49
CA PRO A 188 6.45 12.64 -12.01
C PRO A 188 6.77 13.56 -13.21
N LEU A 189 6.61 14.88 -13.01
CA LEU A 189 6.85 15.95 -13.99
C LEU A 189 5.84 16.04 -15.14
N VAL A 190 5.39 14.90 -15.69
CA VAL A 190 4.53 14.87 -16.90
C VAL A 190 3.04 14.79 -16.54
N GLY A 191 2.69 14.26 -15.36
CA GLY A 191 1.29 14.26 -14.88
C GLY A 191 0.36 13.27 -15.60
N VAL A 192 0.91 12.35 -16.40
CA VAL A 192 0.18 11.27 -17.10
C VAL A 192 0.25 9.95 -16.32
N LYS A 193 -0.70 9.04 -16.56
CA LYS A 193 -0.74 7.73 -15.88
C LYS A 193 0.59 6.98 -16.04
N SER A 194 1.09 6.38 -14.96
CA SER A 194 2.30 5.55 -14.97
C SER A 194 2.08 4.14 -15.51
N TYR A 195 0.84 3.83 -15.94
CA TYR A 195 0.42 2.51 -16.35
C TYR A 195 -0.63 2.58 -17.47
N LEU A 196 -0.73 1.49 -18.22
CA LEU A 196 -1.85 1.27 -19.13
C LEU A 196 -2.98 0.52 -18.38
N PRO A 197 -4.23 1.02 -18.39
CA PRO A 197 -5.32 0.43 -17.59
C PRO A 197 -5.83 -0.92 -18.14
N LYS A 198 -5.50 -1.25 -19.39
CA LYS A 198 -5.79 -2.54 -20.01
C LYS A 198 -4.61 -2.95 -20.90
N PRO A 199 -4.23 -4.24 -20.97
CA PRO A 199 -4.83 -5.38 -20.27
C PRO A 199 -4.46 -5.41 -18.77
N GLN A 200 -5.31 -6.05 -17.96
CA GLN A 200 -5.02 -6.34 -16.56
C GLN A 200 -4.82 -7.84 -16.36
N LEU A 201 -3.89 -8.21 -15.49
CA LEU A 201 -3.71 -9.57 -15.01
C LEU A 201 -4.79 -9.91 -13.99
N PRO A 202 -5.25 -11.17 -13.92
CA PRO A 202 -6.13 -11.60 -12.84
C PRO A 202 -5.44 -11.39 -11.49
N TYR A 203 -6.24 -11.12 -10.47
CA TYR A 203 -5.74 -11.10 -9.12
C TYR A 203 -5.10 -12.45 -8.78
N LEU A 204 -3.82 -12.40 -8.38
CA LEU A 204 -3.09 -13.54 -7.86
C LEU A 204 -2.28 -13.09 -6.66
N ARG A 205 -2.28 -13.92 -5.62
CA ARG A 205 -1.54 -13.69 -4.38
C ARG A 205 -0.69 -14.91 -4.06
N LEU A 206 0.56 -14.66 -3.69
CA LEU A 206 1.47 -15.69 -3.20
C LEU A 206 1.04 -16.16 -1.79
N PRO A 207 1.40 -17.37 -1.36
CA PRO A 207 1.09 -17.87 -0.02
C PRO A 207 1.45 -16.86 1.09
N ALA A 208 0.53 -16.68 2.03
CA ALA A 208 0.72 -15.80 3.18
C ALA A 208 1.40 -16.54 4.33
N LEU A 209 2.23 -15.82 5.10
CA LEU A 209 2.79 -16.37 6.35
C LEU A 209 1.75 -16.44 7.47
N GLN A 210 0.77 -15.53 7.46
CA GLN A 210 -0.31 -15.49 8.43
C GLN A 210 -1.57 -14.82 7.85
N LYS A 211 -2.72 -15.12 8.45
CA LYS A 211 -3.94 -14.33 8.23
C LYS A 211 -3.84 -12.99 8.99
N ILE A 212 -4.65 -12.02 8.59
CA ILE A 212 -4.84 -10.77 9.33
C ILE A 212 -5.52 -11.11 10.65
N LYS A 213 -4.97 -10.60 11.76
CA LYS A 213 -5.56 -10.76 13.09
C LYS A 213 -6.32 -9.50 13.48
N ARG A 214 -7.28 -9.65 14.40
CA ARG A 214 -7.91 -8.50 15.05
C ARG A 214 -6.83 -7.59 15.63
N ASN A 215 -7.03 -6.28 15.48
CA ASN A 215 -6.14 -5.21 15.86
C ASN A 215 -4.78 -5.13 15.14
N ASP A 216 -4.51 -5.93 14.11
CA ASP A 216 -3.35 -5.67 13.24
C ASP A 216 -3.51 -4.30 12.55
N ILE A 217 -2.46 -3.49 12.50
CA ILE A 217 -2.37 -2.38 11.56
C ILE A 217 -2.11 -2.98 10.17
N VAL A 218 -2.87 -2.54 9.18
CA VAL A 218 -2.85 -3.07 7.81
C VAL A 218 -2.76 -1.92 6.81
N VAL A 219 -1.90 -2.08 5.79
CA VAL A 219 -1.92 -1.23 4.60
C VAL A 219 -2.74 -1.90 3.52
N PHE A 220 -3.64 -1.15 2.92
CA PHE A 220 -4.55 -1.62 1.88
C PHE A 220 -4.84 -0.49 0.88
N ASN A 221 -5.36 -0.84 -0.28
CA ASN A 221 -5.86 0.15 -1.22
C ASN A 221 -7.28 0.59 -0.87
N TRP A 222 -7.54 1.89 -0.92
CA TRP A 222 -8.84 2.45 -0.56
C TRP A 222 -9.95 1.91 -1.47
N PRO A 223 -10.97 1.19 -0.96
CA PRO A 223 -11.92 0.48 -1.82
C PRO A 223 -12.81 1.37 -2.68
N THR A 224 -13.12 2.57 -2.19
CA THR A 224 -13.96 3.58 -2.85
C THR A 224 -13.17 4.63 -3.61
N ASP A 225 -11.87 4.40 -3.85
CA ASP A 225 -11.03 5.38 -4.54
C ASP A 225 -11.58 5.71 -5.92
N THR A 226 -12.06 6.95 -6.01
CA THR A 226 -12.47 7.59 -7.25
C THR A 226 -11.75 8.92 -7.42
N VAL A 227 -10.73 9.25 -6.63
CA VAL A 227 -10.07 10.56 -6.74
C VAL A 227 -8.86 10.48 -7.65
N ARG A 228 -8.57 11.55 -8.39
CA ARG A 228 -7.34 11.63 -9.20
C ARG A 228 -6.11 11.54 -8.30
N PHE A 229 -6.07 12.37 -7.26
CA PHE A 229 -5.07 12.33 -6.19
C PHE A 229 -5.74 12.77 -4.88
N PHE A 230 -5.06 12.51 -3.76
CA PHE A 230 -5.59 12.81 -2.43
C PHE A 230 -5.88 14.31 -2.28
N ARG A 231 -7.10 14.67 -1.83
CA ARG A 231 -7.59 16.06 -1.69
C ARG A 231 -7.79 16.85 -3.00
N ASP A 232 -8.04 16.19 -4.13
CA ASP A 232 -8.43 16.87 -5.36
C ASP A 232 -9.82 17.52 -5.23
N PRO A 233 -9.95 18.87 -5.30
CA PRO A 233 -11.23 19.55 -5.16
C PRO A 233 -12.07 19.60 -6.46
N SER A 234 -11.56 19.07 -7.58
CA SER A 234 -12.18 19.24 -8.90
C SER A 234 -13.46 18.43 -9.14
N GLY A 235 -13.81 17.51 -8.22
CA GLY A 235 -14.94 16.59 -8.40
C GLY A 235 -14.71 15.54 -9.50
N TYR A 236 -13.49 15.44 -10.06
CA TYR A 236 -13.16 14.48 -11.10
C TYR A 236 -13.07 13.05 -10.53
N HIS A 237 -13.92 12.15 -11.04
CA HIS A 237 -13.89 10.74 -10.66
C HIS A 237 -12.99 9.89 -11.57
N ALA A 238 -11.92 9.35 -11.02
CA ALA A 238 -10.96 8.47 -11.68
C ALA A 238 -11.08 7.02 -11.18
N TYR A 239 -11.58 6.12 -12.02
CA TYR A 239 -11.56 4.68 -11.72
C TYR A 239 -10.17 4.09 -11.99
N LYS A 240 -9.59 3.47 -10.96
CA LYS A 240 -8.22 2.90 -11.00
C LYS A 240 -8.26 1.38 -10.78
N PRO A 241 -7.38 0.61 -11.46
CA PRO A 241 -7.09 -0.78 -11.07
C PRO A 241 -6.74 -0.88 -9.59
N VAL A 242 -7.06 -2.01 -8.93
CA VAL A 242 -6.90 -2.17 -7.48
C VAL A 242 -5.46 -1.92 -7.02
N ASP A 243 -4.46 -2.33 -7.80
CA ASP A 243 -3.04 -2.10 -7.50
C ASP A 243 -2.56 -0.67 -7.75
N LYS A 244 -3.42 0.20 -8.28
CA LYS A 244 -3.19 1.62 -8.57
C LYS A 244 -4.03 2.59 -7.75
N LYS A 245 -5.01 2.07 -7.01
CA LYS A 245 -5.78 2.83 -6.02
C LYS A 245 -4.87 3.39 -4.91
N SER A 246 -5.32 4.43 -4.23
CA SER A 246 -4.62 5.11 -3.15
C SER A 246 -4.41 4.19 -1.96
N HIS A 247 -3.29 4.35 -1.25
CA HIS A 247 -2.96 3.51 -0.09
C HIS A 247 -3.49 4.15 1.19
N TYR A 248 -4.15 3.34 2.01
CA TYR A 248 -4.58 3.69 3.36
C TYR A 248 -3.93 2.74 4.36
N VAL A 249 -3.78 3.23 5.58
CA VAL A 249 -3.35 2.44 6.73
C VAL A 249 -4.34 2.66 7.87
N LYS A 250 -4.81 1.56 8.44
CA LYS A 250 -5.82 1.51 9.53
C LYS A 250 -5.61 0.25 10.36
N ARG A 251 -6.30 0.17 11.49
CA ARG A 251 -6.39 -1.03 12.33
C ARG A 251 -7.53 -1.92 11.85
N ALA A 252 -7.27 -3.22 11.67
CA ALA A 252 -8.30 -4.23 11.40
C ALA A 252 -9.04 -4.57 12.71
N VAL A 253 -10.05 -3.77 13.06
CA VAL A 253 -10.77 -3.92 14.33
C VAL A 253 -11.65 -5.18 14.34
N ALA A 254 -12.29 -5.49 13.22
CA ALA A 254 -13.04 -6.74 13.03
C ALA A 254 -12.54 -7.47 11.79
N ILE A 255 -12.53 -8.80 11.86
CA ILE A 255 -12.12 -9.69 10.77
C ILE A 255 -13.30 -10.51 10.25
N ALA A 256 -13.11 -11.20 9.13
CA ALA A 256 -14.11 -12.05 8.51
C ALA A 256 -14.81 -12.98 9.52
N GLY A 257 -16.14 -12.91 9.56
CA GLY A 257 -17.00 -13.72 10.42
C GLY A 257 -17.35 -13.08 11.77
N ASP A 258 -16.69 -12.00 12.18
CA ASP A 258 -17.04 -11.27 13.39
C ASP A 258 -18.37 -10.49 13.23
N THR A 259 -19.09 -10.30 14.33
CA THR A 259 -20.15 -9.28 14.44
C THR A 259 -19.56 -8.02 15.06
N PHE A 260 -19.62 -6.90 14.34
CA PHE A 260 -19.10 -5.60 14.73
C PHE A 260 -20.24 -4.64 15.14
N GLU A 261 -20.04 -3.91 16.23
CA GLU A 261 -20.97 -2.89 16.71
C GLU A 261 -20.20 -1.77 17.42
N ILE A 262 -20.73 -0.54 17.39
CA ILE A 262 -20.28 0.58 18.21
C ILE A 262 -21.47 1.05 19.05
N ARG A 263 -21.26 1.17 20.36
CA ARG A 263 -22.25 1.68 21.32
C ARG A 263 -21.61 2.82 22.09
N GLU A 264 -22.15 4.03 21.97
CA GLU A 264 -21.64 5.22 22.66
C GLU A 264 -20.11 5.39 22.51
N GLY A 265 -19.61 5.19 21.28
CA GLY A 265 -18.20 5.31 20.90
C GLY A 265 -17.31 4.09 21.22
N ASP A 266 -17.79 3.15 22.05
CA ASP A 266 -17.08 1.91 22.37
C ASP A 266 -17.38 0.81 21.35
N VAL A 267 -16.36 0.08 20.91
CA VAL A 267 -16.51 -1.03 19.97
C VAL A 267 -16.81 -2.33 20.70
N TYR A 268 -17.73 -3.11 20.15
CA TYR A 268 -18.06 -4.45 20.57
C TYR A 268 -17.85 -5.43 19.40
N ILE A 269 -17.15 -6.52 19.68
CA ILE A 269 -16.93 -7.63 18.74
C ILE A 269 -17.60 -8.88 19.32
N ASN A 270 -18.48 -9.50 18.54
CA ASN A 270 -19.24 -10.69 18.95
C ASN A 270 -19.99 -10.47 20.29
N GLY A 271 -20.51 -9.25 20.48
CA GLY A 271 -21.23 -8.85 21.69
C GLY A 271 -20.37 -8.46 22.90
N GLN A 272 -19.04 -8.60 22.82
CA GLN A 272 -18.11 -8.27 23.90
C GLN A 272 -17.38 -6.96 23.61
N LYS A 273 -17.19 -6.10 24.62
CA LYS A 273 -16.42 -4.85 24.49
C LYS A 273 -14.98 -5.19 24.10
N GLU A 274 -14.49 -4.57 23.03
CA GLU A 274 -13.18 -4.87 22.47
C GLU A 274 -12.04 -4.43 23.39
N ILE A 275 -11.01 -5.28 23.50
CA ILE A 275 -9.80 -5.01 24.28
C ILE A 275 -8.66 -4.73 23.31
N TYR A 276 -8.23 -3.48 23.27
CA TYR A 276 -7.16 -3.05 22.38
C TYR A 276 -5.76 -3.40 22.92
N PRO A 277 -4.78 -3.68 22.05
CA PRO A 277 -3.40 -3.87 22.48
C PRO A 277 -2.86 -2.57 23.08
N VAL A 278 -1.89 -2.66 24.00
CA VAL A 278 -1.26 -1.50 24.67
C VAL A 278 -0.69 -0.45 23.70
N ARG A 279 -0.35 -0.88 22.47
CA ARG A 279 0.14 -0.03 21.38
C ARG A 279 -0.94 0.85 20.75
N ALA A 280 -2.21 0.49 20.88
CA ALA A 280 -3.33 1.26 20.36
C ALA A 280 -3.59 2.45 21.29
N LYS A 281 -3.31 3.65 20.81
CA LYS A 281 -3.56 4.88 21.54
C LYS A 281 -4.80 5.55 20.95
N LEU A 282 -5.97 5.00 21.30
CA LEU A 282 -7.24 5.48 20.77
C LEU A 282 -7.50 6.93 21.21
N GLN A 283 -7.99 7.74 20.28
CA GLN A 283 -8.34 9.13 20.49
C GLN A 283 -9.80 9.38 20.10
N THR A 284 -10.47 10.26 20.84
CA THR A 284 -11.83 10.74 20.59
C THR A 284 -11.90 12.24 20.93
N SER A 285 -13.01 12.90 20.60
CA SER A 285 -13.19 14.32 20.89
C SER A 285 -13.92 14.52 22.21
N TYR A 286 -13.58 15.60 22.90
CA TYR A 286 -14.17 15.96 24.18
C TYR A 286 -14.67 17.40 24.15
N ILE A 287 -15.80 17.62 24.80
CA ILE A 287 -16.26 18.93 25.22
C ILE A 287 -15.69 19.18 26.62
N VAL A 288 -14.98 20.29 26.78
CA VAL A 288 -14.42 20.74 28.05
C VAL A 288 -15.18 21.99 28.49
N ARG A 289 -15.87 21.89 29.61
CA ARG A 289 -16.50 23.04 30.27
C ARG A 289 -15.55 23.63 31.29
N VAL A 290 -15.45 24.95 31.26
CA VAL A 290 -14.53 25.72 32.09
C VAL A 290 -15.22 26.88 32.76
N SER A 291 -14.66 27.30 33.89
CA SER A 291 -15.15 28.48 34.59
C SER A 291 -14.88 29.75 33.76
N PRO A 292 -15.64 30.84 33.96
CA PRO A 292 -15.44 32.10 33.23
C PRO A 292 -14.01 32.67 33.33
N GLU A 293 -13.26 32.31 34.36
CA GLU A 293 -11.89 32.76 34.62
C GLU A 293 -10.84 31.99 33.79
N PHE A 294 -11.18 30.85 33.17
CA PHE A 294 -10.21 30.00 32.47
C PHE A 294 -9.46 30.75 31.37
N GLN A 295 -10.14 31.61 30.61
CA GLN A 295 -9.48 32.38 29.55
C GLN A 295 -8.45 33.37 30.12
N ASN A 296 -8.77 34.04 31.23
CA ASN A 296 -7.84 34.93 31.92
C ASN A 296 -6.66 34.14 32.53
N TYR A 297 -6.95 32.98 33.11
CA TYR A 297 -5.92 32.05 33.59
C TYR A 297 -4.96 31.67 32.45
N LEU A 298 -5.48 31.23 31.31
CA LEU A 298 -4.70 30.85 30.14
C LEU A 298 -3.83 32.01 29.63
N VAL A 299 -4.39 33.22 29.51
CA VAL A 299 -3.66 34.43 29.11
C VAL A 299 -2.55 34.79 30.11
N SER A 300 -2.79 34.61 31.41
CA SER A 300 -1.81 34.92 32.45
C SER A 300 -0.60 33.97 32.44
N LEU A 301 -0.77 32.71 32.03
CA LEU A 301 0.33 31.74 31.87
C LEU A 301 1.35 32.17 30.79
N TYR A 302 0.94 33.00 29.83
CA TYR A 302 1.76 33.41 28.69
C TYR A 302 2.00 34.94 28.64
N GLY A 303 1.88 35.63 29.78
CA GLY A 303 2.29 37.03 29.93
C GLY A 303 1.41 38.05 29.20
N GLY A 304 0.16 37.72 28.86
CA GLY A 304 -0.82 38.71 28.37
C GLY A 304 -0.69 39.16 26.91
N GLN A 305 0.28 38.64 26.15
CA GLN A 305 0.54 39.11 24.78
C GLN A 305 -0.40 38.53 23.72
N TYR A 306 -1.10 37.43 24.03
CA TYR A 306 -1.93 36.68 23.10
C TYR A 306 -3.32 36.44 23.71
N THR A 307 -4.32 36.24 22.85
CA THR A 307 -5.68 35.91 23.31
C THR A 307 -5.76 34.44 23.74
N ALA A 308 -6.75 34.10 24.57
CA ALA A 308 -7.02 32.72 24.95
C ALA A 308 -7.23 31.80 23.72
N GLU A 309 -7.92 32.29 22.68
CA GLU A 309 -8.13 31.56 21.42
C GLU A 309 -6.82 31.19 20.74
N GLN A 310 -5.85 32.12 20.68
CA GLN A 310 -4.53 31.88 20.10
C GLN A 310 -3.68 30.93 20.95
N LEU A 311 -3.86 30.96 22.27
CA LEU A 311 -3.07 30.20 23.22
C LEU A 311 -3.58 28.77 23.42
N LEU A 312 -4.88 28.51 23.28
CA LEU A 312 -5.47 27.20 23.60
C LEU A 312 -4.82 26.05 22.81
N PRO A 313 -4.64 26.11 21.48
CA PRO A 313 -3.95 25.04 20.75
C PRO A 313 -2.52 24.81 21.23
N ALA A 314 -1.77 25.89 21.50
CA ALA A 314 -0.40 25.81 21.98
C ALA A 314 -0.34 25.19 23.40
N TYR A 315 -1.26 25.60 24.27
CA TYR A 315 -1.40 25.06 25.62
C TYR A 315 -1.75 23.56 25.59
N LEU A 316 -2.71 23.16 24.75
CA LEU A 316 -3.11 21.76 24.62
C LEU A 316 -1.98 20.89 24.04
N PHE A 317 -1.24 21.40 23.05
CA PHE A 317 -0.08 20.71 22.50
C PHE A 317 1.05 20.57 23.54
N GLN A 318 1.42 21.65 24.22
CA GLN A 318 2.54 21.66 25.16
C GLN A 318 2.28 20.80 26.41
N ASN A 319 1.07 20.84 26.95
CA ASN A 319 0.75 20.17 28.22
C ASN A 319 0.17 18.77 28.03
N PHE A 320 -0.49 18.50 26.90
CA PHE A 320 -1.22 17.25 26.68
C PHE A 320 -0.86 16.56 25.35
N GLY A 321 -0.04 17.18 24.50
CA GLY A 321 0.34 16.63 23.21
C GLY A 321 -0.81 16.54 22.21
N VAL A 322 -1.89 17.32 22.36
CA VAL A 322 -2.98 17.35 21.38
C VAL A 322 -2.48 18.03 20.11
N THR A 323 -2.53 17.31 18.98
CA THR A 323 -2.00 17.76 17.68
C THR A 323 -3.08 18.18 16.70
N ASP A 324 -4.32 17.73 16.90
CA ASP A 324 -5.46 18.10 16.08
C ASP A 324 -6.08 19.43 16.54
N ALA A 325 -6.69 20.16 15.60
CA ALA A 325 -7.19 21.51 15.82
C ALA A 325 -8.29 21.54 16.90
N SER A 326 -8.07 22.29 17.96
CA SER A 326 -8.97 22.44 19.11
C SER A 326 -9.27 23.92 19.31
N GLY A 327 -10.43 24.27 19.85
CA GLY A 327 -10.88 25.67 19.87
C GLY A 327 -12.09 25.90 20.77
N PHE A 328 -12.32 27.17 21.14
CA PHE A 328 -13.48 27.53 21.95
C PHE A 328 -14.77 27.48 21.13
N ARG A 329 -15.87 27.05 21.77
CA ARG A 329 -17.23 27.16 21.25
C ARG A 329 -17.99 28.32 21.88
N SER A 330 -17.63 28.66 23.12
CA SER A 330 -18.17 29.78 23.88
C SER A 330 -17.17 30.21 24.95
N ASN A 331 -17.53 31.19 25.77
CA ASN A 331 -16.66 31.67 26.85
C ASN A 331 -16.37 30.60 27.92
N THR A 332 -17.25 29.60 28.08
CA THR A 332 -17.17 28.57 29.11
C THR A 332 -17.05 27.16 28.54
N GLU A 333 -16.79 27.03 27.24
CA GLU A 333 -16.69 25.72 26.58
C GLU A 333 -15.69 25.73 25.43
N PHE A 334 -14.81 24.72 25.39
CA PHE A 334 -13.97 24.43 24.23
C PHE A 334 -14.00 22.95 23.87
N VAL A 335 -13.65 22.66 22.61
CA VAL A 335 -13.52 21.28 22.12
C VAL A 335 -12.05 20.92 22.03
N VAL A 336 -11.72 19.77 22.59
CA VAL A 336 -10.45 19.08 22.31
C VAL A 336 -10.72 18.03 21.23
N GLN A 337 -10.18 18.25 20.04
CA GLN A 337 -10.22 17.22 19.00
C GLN A 337 -9.16 16.17 19.32
N SER A 338 -9.58 14.90 19.28
CA SER A 338 -8.64 13.77 19.23
C SER A 338 -7.70 13.69 20.44
N ALA A 339 -8.25 13.50 21.64
CA ALA A 339 -7.49 13.19 22.86
C ALA A 339 -7.67 11.72 23.27
N THR A 340 -6.64 11.15 23.91
CA THR A 340 -6.79 9.85 24.58
C THR A 340 -7.56 9.99 25.88
N GLU A 341 -8.09 8.89 26.41
CA GLU A 341 -8.76 8.88 27.72
C GLU A 341 -7.81 9.37 28.84
N GLU A 342 -6.52 9.03 28.80
CA GLU A 342 -5.56 9.53 29.80
C GLU A 342 -5.37 11.06 29.71
N VAL A 343 -5.43 11.63 28.50
CA VAL A 343 -5.40 13.08 28.32
C VAL A 343 -6.66 13.73 28.87
N ALA A 344 -7.84 13.16 28.60
CA ALA A 344 -9.10 13.66 29.15
C ALA A 344 -9.11 13.68 30.68
N GLN A 345 -8.61 12.61 31.32
CA GLN A 345 -8.47 12.53 32.77
C GLN A 345 -7.48 13.56 33.34
N LYS A 346 -6.42 13.90 32.61
CA LYS A 346 -5.50 14.97 33.00
C LYS A 346 -6.12 16.36 32.82
N LEU A 347 -6.83 16.58 31.73
CA LEU A 347 -7.57 17.82 31.47
C LEU A 347 -8.59 18.10 32.59
N GLN A 348 -9.32 17.08 33.03
CA GLN A 348 -10.29 17.19 34.12
C GLN A 348 -9.69 17.69 35.44
N LYS A 349 -8.38 17.51 35.65
CA LYS A 349 -7.65 17.94 36.85
C LYS A 349 -6.98 19.32 36.70
N THR A 350 -7.15 19.97 35.56
CA THR A 350 -6.53 21.27 35.26
C THR A 350 -7.30 22.39 35.97
N PRO A 351 -6.62 23.45 36.47
CA PRO A 351 -7.30 24.60 37.06
C PRO A 351 -8.39 25.18 36.14
N HIS A 352 -9.52 25.56 36.75
CA HIS A 352 -10.69 26.13 36.07
C HIS A 352 -11.40 25.20 35.06
N VAL A 353 -11.05 23.91 34.99
CA VAL A 353 -11.82 22.91 34.26
C VAL A 353 -12.89 22.31 35.17
N GLU A 354 -14.16 22.45 34.77
CA GLU A 354 -15.30 21.96 35.53
C GLU A 354 -15.66 20.53 35.12
N SER A 355 -15.70 20.24 33.81
CA SER A 355 -15.99 18.90 33.29
C SER A 355 -15.36 18.65 31.93
N VAL A 356 -15.02 17.38 31.69
CA VAL A 356 -14.54 16.86 30.42
C VAL A 356 -15.46 15.72 30.01
N THR A 357 -16.27 15.95 28.97
CA THR A 357 -17.28 14.99 28.51
C THR A 357 -16.93 14.52 27.10
N LYS A 358 -16.94 13.21 26.89
CA LYS A 358 -16.74 12.63 25.56
C LYS A 358 -17.86 13.09 24.63
N MET A 359 -17.51 13.53 23.43
CA MET A 359 -18.49 13.83 22.39
C MET A 359 -19.00 12.51 21.84
N ILE A 360 -20.31 12.28 21.90
CA ILE A 360 -20.95 11.11 21.33
C ILE A 360 -22.01 11.58 20.36
N SER A 361 -21.91 11.15 19.10
CA SER A 361 -22.95 11.38 18.12
C SER A 361 -24.18 10.50 18.42
N PRO A 362 -25.40 11.08 18.40
CA PRO A 362 -26.62 10.35 18.75
C PRO A 362 -26.87 9.19 17.78
N LYS A 363 -27.69 8.23 18.23
CA LYS A 363 -28.12 7.09 17.41
C LYS A 363 -29.20 7.51 16.41
N GLU A 364 -28.77 8.22 15.37
CA GLU A 364 -29.63 8.73 14.29
C GLU A 364 -29.01 8.47 12.92
N TYR A 365 -29.80 8.60 11.86
CA TYR A 365 -29.30 8.42 10.50
C TYR A 365 -28.30 9.52 10.13
N ASN A 366 -27.03 9.15 9.99
CA ASN A 366 -26.01 10.01 9.40
C ASN A 366 -25.76 9.61 7.93
N PRO A 367 -26.07 10.46 6.93
CA PRO A 367 -25.89 10.13 5.51
C PRO A 367 -24.42 9.88 5.11
N ALA A 368 -23.46 10.38 5.89
CA ALA A 368 -22.04 10.13 5.63
C ALA A 368 -21.58 8.72 6.07
N ILE A 369 -22.39 8.04 6.88
CA ILE A 369 -22.05 6.74 7.46
C ILE A 369 -22.57 5.61 6.58
N PHE A 370 -21.72 4.63 6.32
CA PHE A 370 -22.08 3.42 5.60
C PHE A 370 -23.26 2.72 6.31
N PRO A 371 -24.27 2.19 5.60
CA PRO A 371 -24.34 2.02 4.14
C PRO A 371 -25.06 3.15 3.39
N HIS A 372 -25.14 4.36 3.96
CA HIS A 372 -25.81 5.52 3.36
C HIS A 372 -27.31 5.29 3.07
N SER A 373 -27.98 4.59 3.98
CA SER A 373 -29.41 4.27 3.89
C SER A 373 -30.14 4.68 5.15
N LYS A 374 -31.26 5.39 4.99
CA LYS A 374 -32.14 5.84 6.09
C LYS A 374 -32.72 4.69 6.92
N HIS A 375 -32.66 3.47 6.41
CA HIS A 375 -33.06 2.27 7.15
C HIS A 375 -32.18 2.03 8.38
N TYR A 376 -30.95 2.56 8.38
CA TYR A 376 -29.99 2.42 9.47
C TYR A 376 -29.87 3.74 10.22
N ALA A 377 -30.35 3.77 11.46
CA ALA A 377 -30.14 4.88 12.39
C ALA A 377 -28.74 4.80 13.01
N TRP A 378 -27.71 4.89 12.15
CA TRP A 378 -26.31 4.77 12.52
C TRP A 378 -25.55 6.08 12.37
N SER A 379 -24.70 6.35 13.37
CA SER A 379 -23.70 7.40 13.40
C SER A 379 -22.29 6.81 13.62
N GLU A 380 -21.27 7.65 13.60
CA GLU A 380 -19.86 7.28 13.81
C GLU A 380 -19.56 6.66 15.19
N ASP A 381 -20.43 6.93 16.17
CA ASP A 381 -20.33 6.48 17.57
C ASP A 381 -21.42 5.48 17.97
N ASN A 382 -22.43 5.29 17.11
CA ASN A 382 -23.54 4.37 17.34
C ASN A 382 -23.85 3.63 16.04
N PHE A 383 -23.26 2.44 15.88
CA PHE A 383 -23.19 1.73 14.61
C PHE A 383 -23.45 0.24 14.79
N GLY A 384 -24.12 -0.39 13.83
CA GLY A 384 -24.34 -1.84 13.85
C GLY A 384 -25.53 -2.28 14.72
N PRO A 385 -25.60 -3.58 15.04
CA PRO A 385 -24.62 -4.62 14.71
C PRO A 385 -24.54 -4.91 13.20
N VAL A 386 -23.37 -5.29 12.71
CA VAL A 386 -23.16 -5.77 11.35
C VAL A 386 -22.21 -6.97 11.36
N GLU A 387 -22.52 -7.99 10.58
CA GLU A 387 -21.62 -9.13 10.42
C GLU A 387 -20.60 -8.85 9.32
N ILE A 388 -19.31 -9.11 9.60
CA ILE A 388 -18.23 -8.96 8.63
C ILE A 388 -18.23 -10.16 7.69
N PRO A 389 -18.41 -9.96 6.37
CA PRO A 389 -18.45 -11.05 5.39
C PRO A 389 -17.19 -11.93 5.41
N ALA A 390 -17.39 -13.23 5.24
CA ALA A 390 -16.32 -14.23 5.22
C ALA A 390 -16.43 -15.12 3.99
N GLU A 391 -15.29 -15.55 3.45
CA GLU A 391 -15.24 -16.42 2.28
C GLU A 391 -16.08 -17.70 2.51
N GLY A 392 -16.95 -18.03 1.55
CA GLY A 392 -17.83 -19.20 1.62
C GLY A 392 -19.06 -19.02 2.51
N LYS A 393 -19.17 -17.94 3.30
CA LYS A 393 -20.36 -17.66 4.09
C LYS A 393 -21.48 -17.14 3.20
N THR A 394 -22.72 -17.55 3.51
CA THR A 394 -23.92 -17.16 2.76
C THR A 394 -24.82 -16.27 3.60
N VAL A 395 -25.33 -15.20 3.00
CA VAL A 395 -26.32 -14.30 3.60
C VAL A 395 -27.60 -14.30 2.76
N GLN A 396 -28.76 -14.17 3.42
CA GLN A 396 -30.03 -13.93 2.71
C GLN A 396 -30.04 -12.48 2.23
N LEU A 397 -30.46 -12.24 0.98
CA LEU A 397 -30.58 -10.91 0.40
C LEU A 397 -32.01 -10.42 0.51
N THR A 398 -32.17 -9.23 1.09
CA THR A 398 -33.42 -8.48 1.14
C THR A 398 -33.17 -7.06 0.65
N THR A 399 -34.21 -6.36 0.22
CA THR A 399 -34.08 -4.94 -0.18
C THR A 399 -33.58 -4.06 0.98
N GLU A 400 -33.86 -4.44 2.22
CA GLU A 400 -33.43 -3.77 3.45
C GLU A 400 -31.92 -3.92 3.72
N ASN A 401 -31.35 -5.12 3.53
CA ASN A 401 -29.94 -5.39 3.78
C ASN A 401 -29.04 -5.18 2.55
N LEU A 402 -29.63 -5.06 1.36
CA LEU A 402 -28.90 -4.86 0.12
C LEU A 402 -27.92 -3.68 0.15
N PRO A 403 -28.20 -2.53 0.80
CA PRO A 403 -27.23 -1.45 0.92
C PRO A 403 -25.89 -1.86 1.54
N LEU A 404 -25.88 -2.85 2.46
CA LEU A 404 -24.66 -3.37 3.07
C LEU A 404 -23.83 -4.17 2.06
N TYR A 405 -24.48 -4.97 1.21
CA TYR A 405 -23.80 -5.97 0.37
C TYR A 405 -23.69 -5.59 -1.10
N LYS A 406 -24.43 -4.57 -1.57
CA LYS A 406 -24.45 -4.14 -2.98
C LYS A 406 -23.05 -3.95 -3.54
N ARG A 407 -22.20 -3.21 -2.83
CA ARG A 407 -20.82 -2.93 -3.28
C ARG A 407 -19.94 -4.18 -3.31
N ILE A 408 -20.14 -5.10 -2.36
CA ILE A 408 -19.45 -6.39 -2.36
C ILE A 408 -19.80 -7.16 -3.63
N ILE A 409 -21.10 -7.31 -3.89
CA ILE A 409 -21.62 -8.11 -5.00
C ILE A 409 -21.19 -7.52 -6.34
N THR A 410 -21.26 -6.18 -6.50
CA THR A 410 -21.00 -5.52 -7.79
C THR A 410 -19.54 -5.16 -7.99
N GLU A 411 -18.96 -4.34 -7.11
CA GLU A 411 -17.65 -3.73 -7.33
C GLU A 411 -16.50 -4.67 -6.95
N TYR A 412 -16.67 -5.44 -5.88
CA TYR A 412 -15.59 -6.28 -5.35
C TYR A 412 -15.60 -7.69 -5.94
N GLU A 413 -16.77 -8.26 -6.19
CA GLU A 413 -16.91 -9.62 -6.70
C GLU A 413 -17.43 -9.69 -8.16
N GLY A 414 -17.69 -8.55 -8.79
CA GLY A 414 -17.85 -8.42 -10.24
C GLY A 414 -19.16 -8.96 -10.82
N ASN A 415 -20.24 -9.00 -10.05
CA ASN A 415 -21.56 -9.40 -10.55
C ASN A 415 -22.40 -8.18 -10.97
N THR A 416 -23.35 -8.38 -11.86
CA THR A 416 -24.41 -7.38 -12.10
C THR A 416 -25.56 -7.60 -11.12
N LEU A 417 -26.15 -6.51 -10.63
CA LEU A 417 -27.22 -6.54 -9.64
C LEU A 417 -28.36 -5.61 -10.10
N GLN A 418 -29.59 -6.13 -10.12
CA GLN A 418 -30.80 -5.38 -10.45
C GLN A 418 -31.88 -5.66 -9.39
N VAL A 419 -32.68 -4.65 -9.06
CA VAL A 419 -33.81 -4.76 -8.12
C VAL A 419 -35.09 -4.43 -8.89
N GLN A 420 -36.05 -5.36 -8.89
CA GLN A 420 -37.34 -5.23 -9.57
C GLN A 420 -38.47 -5.50 -8.57
N GLY A 421 -39.00 -4.45 -7.93
CA GLY A 421 -39.90 -4.62 -6.80
C GLY A 421 -39.15 -5.27 -5.62
N GLU A 422 -39.62 -6.43 -5.18
CA GLU A 422 -38.95 -7.23 -4.14
C GLU A 422 -37.91 -8.21 -4.70
N ASP A 423 -37.87 -8.40 -6.03
CA ASP A 423 -36.99 -9.37 -6.65
C ASP A 423 -35.60 -8.80 -6.85
N ILE A 424 -34.60 -9.55 -6.39
CA ILE A 424 -33.17 -9.25 -6.58
C ILE A 424 -32.64 -10.19 -7.65
N LEU A 425 -32.14 -9.60 -8.75
CA LEU A 425 -31.55 -10.34 -9.86
C LEU A 425 -30.04 -10.17 -9.84
N LEU A 426 -29.31 -11.28 -9.82
CA LEU A 426 -27.86 -11.35 -9.91
C LEU A 426 -27.48 -11.98 -11.25
N ASN A 427 -26.73 -11.25 -12.07
CA ASN A 427 -26.39 -11.67 -13.43
C ASN A 427 -27.61 -12.07 -14.29
N GLY A 428 -28.75 -11.41 -14.05
CA GLY A 428 -30.02 -11.68 -14.74
C GLY A 428 -30.85 -12.83 -14.16
N GLN A 429 -30.38 -13.49 -13.10
CA GLN A 429 -31.12 -14.58 -12.43
C GLN A 429 -31.64 -14.13 -11.06
N LYS A 430 -32.91 -14.44 -10.76
CA LYS A 430 -33.50 -14.15 -9.44
C LYS A 430 -32.78 -14.96 -8.36
N VAL A 431 -32.36 -14.29 -7.30
CA VAL A 431 -31.66 -14.90 -6.15
C VAL A 431 -32.25 -14.39 -4.84
N THR A 432 -32.20 -15.23 -3.80
CA THR A 432 -32.59 -14.86 -2.43
C THR A 432 -31.40 -14.84 -1.48
N SER A 433 -30.22 -15.24 -1.92
CA SER A 433 -29.02 -15.34 -1.09
C SER A 433 -27.75 -15.06 -1.88
N TYR A 434 -26.68 -14.72 -1.17
CA TYR A 434 -25.36 -14.51 -1.74
C TYR A 434 -24.28 -15.21 -0.92
N THR A 435 -23.36 -15.89 -1.60
CA THR A 435 -22.17 -16.50 -0.98
C THR A 435 -20.94 -15.69 -1.33
N PHE A 436 -20.24 -15.18 -0.31
CA PHE A 436 -19.05 -14.34 -0.50
C PHE A 436 -17.86 -15.15 -1.03
N ARG A 437 -17.08 -14.55 -1.94
CA ARG A 437 -15.93 -15.20 -2.61
C ARG A 437 -14.59 -14.88 -1.98
N GLN A 438 -14.55 -14.01 -0.98
CA GLN A 438 -13.34 -13.65 -0.25
C GLN A 438 -13.63 -13.15 1.16
N ASP A 439 -12.60 -13.08 1.99
CA ASP A 439 -12.65 -12.48 3.32
C ASP A 439 -12.73 -10.94 3.24
N TYR A 440 -13.47 -10.35 4.18
CA TYR A 440 -13.61 -8.91 4.35
C TYR A 440 -13.17 -8.46 5.74
N TYR A 441 -12.87 -7.17 5.87
CA TYR A 441 -12.32 -6.59 7.10
C TYR A 441 -12.96 -5.24 7.40
N TRP A 442 -13.08 -4.95 8.69
CA TRP A 442 -13.49 -3.64 9.20
C TRP A 442 -12.27 -2.86 9.67
N MET A 443 -11.92 -1.82 8.94
CA MET A 443 -10.70 -1.05 9.12
C MET A 443 -11.04 0.29 9.78
N MET A 444 -10.48 0.59 10.95
CA MET A 444 -10.74 1.85 11.68
C MET A 444 -9.45 2.58 12.03
N GLY A 445 -9.52 3.90 12.12
CA GLY A 445 -8.45 4.70 12.69
C GLY A 445 -8.44 4.62 14.21
N ASP A 446 -7.27 4.85 14.79
CA ASP A 446 -7.14 5.00 16.24
C ASP A 446 -7.62 6.39 16.66
N ASN A 447 -7.52 7.37 15.76
CA ASN A 447 -8.10 8.69 15.92
C ASN A 447 -9.58 8.70 15.47
N ARG A 448 -10.48 8.30 16.36
CA ARG A 448 -11.87 7.91 16.04
C ARG A 448 -12.71 9.02 15.44
N HIS A 449 -12.53 10.27 15.84
CA HIS A 449 -13.29 11.39 15.26
C HIS A 449 -12.54 12.11 14.14
N ASN A 450 -11.28 11.74 13.87
CA ASN A 450 -10.50 12.28 12.75
C ASN A 450 -9.94 11.16 11.85
N SER A 451 -10.82 10.22 11.49
CA SER A 451 -10.48 9.10 10.63
C SER A 451 -11.64 8.77 9.70
N GLU A 452 -11.48 9.15 8.44
CA GLU A 452 -12.25 8.52 7.35
C GLU A 452 -11.81 7.05 7.29
N ASP A 453 -12.73 6.14 7.63
CA ASP A 453 -12.50 4.70 7.75
C ASP A 453 -13.74 3.86 7.38
N SER A 454 -13.75 2.55 7.69
CA SER A 454 -14.84 1.65 7.31
C SER A 454 -16.23 2.09 7.78
N ARG A 455 -16.35 2.95 8.79
CA ARG A 455 -17.62 3.59 9.16
C ARG A 455 -18.23 4.43 8.02
N TYR A 456 -17.40 4.94 7.12
CA TYR A 456 -17.82 5.82 6.03
C TYR A 456 -17.95 5.07 4.69
N TRP A 457 -17.09 4.10 4.40
CA TRP A 457 -17.08 3.39 3.11
C TRP A 457 -17.41 1.90 3.17
N GLY A 458 -17.56 1.33 4.36
CA GLY A 458 -17.87 -0.07 4.59
C GLY A 458 -16.66 -1.01 4.53
N PHE A 459 -16.91 -2.21 4.02
CA PHE A 459 -15.98 -3.33 4.08
C PHE A 459 -14.75 -3.17 3.17
N VAL A 460 -13.59 -3.64 3.67
CA VAL A 460 -12.36 -3.75 2.88
C VAL A 460 -12.17 -5.21 2.45
N PRO A 461 -12.22 -5.54 1.14
CA PRO A 461 -11.95 -6.89 0.65
C PRO A 461 -10.46 -7.28 0.77
N PHE A 462 -10.19 -8.58 0.92
CA PHE A 462 -8.84 -9.10 1.04
C PHE A 462 -7.96 -8.80 -0.19
N ASP A 463 -8.54 -8.73 -1.39
CA ASP A 463 -7.81 -8.36 -2.62
C ASP A 463 -7.23 -6.94 -2.63
N HIS A 464 -7.73 -6.04 -1.77
CA HIS A 464 -7.20 -4.69 -1.57
C HIS A 464 -6.05 -4.64 -0.56
N VAL A 465 -5.81 -5.69 0.24
CA VAL A 465 -4.75 -5.71 1.24
C VAL A 465 -3.37 -5.67 0.58
N VAL A 466 -2.52 -4.73 0.99
CA VAL A 466 -1.16 -4.60 0.48
C VAL A 466 -0.16 -5.35 1.35
N GLY A 467 -0.24 -5.18 2.67
CA GLY A 467 0.71 -5.82 3.58
C GLY A 467 0.64 -5.33 5.02
N LYS A 468 1.54 -5.89 5.84
CA LYS A 468 1.68 -5.60 7.27
C LYS A 468 2.80 -4.59 7.50
N PRO A 469 2.54 -3.40 8.07
CA PRO A 469 3.59 -2.57 8.67
C PRO A 469 4.35 -3.36 9.72
N VAL A 470 5.66 -3.48 9.55
CA VAL A 470 6.51 -4.22 10.48
C VAL A 470 7.39 -3.30 11.30
N LEU A 471 7.80 -2.16 10.73
CA LEU A 471 8.81 -1.30 11.34
C LEU A 471 8.60 0.17 10.94
N ILE A 472 8.72 1.09 11.88
CA ILE A 472 8.98 2.52 11.62
C ILE A 472 10.48 2.64 11.42
N TRP A 473 10.96 2.87 10.20
CA TRP A 473 12.40 2.96 9.94
C TRP A 473 12.94 4.39 10.08
N MET A 474 12.06 5.38 9.92
CA MET A 474 12.35 6.80 10.13
C MET A 474 11.11 7.48 10.70
N SER A 475 11.29 8.54 11.48
CA SER A 475 10.20 9.42 11.89
C SER A 475 10.67 10.87 11.89
N TRP A 476 9.88 11.73 11.26
CA TRP A 476 10.18 13.14 11.05
C TRP A 476 9.09 14.05 11.60
N ASP A 477 9.52 15.07 12.34
CA ASP A 477 8.68 16.16 12.82
C ASP A 477 8.95 17.43 12.02
N SER A 478 7.98 17.83 11.20
CA SER A 478 8.10 19.01 10.35
C SER A 478 8.11 20.32 11.15
N ASN A 479 7.61 20.32 12.38
CA ASN A 479 7.46 21.52 13.22
C ASN A 479 8.68 21.76 14.13
N ALA A 480 9.52 20.74 14.35
CA ALA A 480 10.73 20.87 15.14
C ALA A 480 11.88 21.56 14.36
N SER A 481 12.98 21.88 15.05
CA SER A 481 14.16 22.54 14.45
C SER A 481 15.42 21.67 14.54
N GLY A 482 16.31 21.81 13.54
CA GLY A 482 17.59 21.10 13.49
C GLY A 482 17.45 19.57 13.57
N LEU A 483 18.27 18.94 14.42
CA LEU A 483 18.27 17.49 14.65
C LEU A 483 17.04 17.01 15.45
N ASN A 484 16.29 17.91 16.10
CA ASN A 484 15.07 17.57 16.82
C ASN A 484 13.90 17.25 15.86
N LYS A 485 14.07 17.50 14.55
CA LYS A 485 13.17 16.99 13.53
C LYS A 485 13.14 15.47 13.47
N ILE A 486 14.21 14.79 13.88
CA ILE A 486 14.22 13.32 13.92
C ILE A 486 13.66 12.86 15.26
N ARG A 487 12.58 12.07 15.26
CA ARG A 487 12.03 11.49 16.48
C ARG A 487 12.80 10.22 16.85
N TRP A 488 13.98 10.39 17.45
CA TRP A 488 14.97 9.33 17.73
C TRP A 488 14.39 8.09 18.42
N ASN A 489 13.44 8.28 19.34
CA ASN A 489 12.75 7.21 20.06
C ASN A 489 11.81 6.35 19.20
N ARG A 490 11.53 6.75 17.95
CA ARG A 490 10.66 6.00 17.01
C ARG A 490 11.43 5.29 15.91
N LEU A 491 12.72 5.54 15.75
CA LEU A 491 13.51 4.89 14.70
C LEU A 491 13.63 3.38 14.97
N PHE A 492 13.55 2.61 13.89
CA PHE A 492 13.55 1.14 13.87
C PHE A 492 12.62 0.52 14.92
N THR A 493 11.42 1.09 15.09
CA THR A 493 10.45 0.64 16.11
C THR A 493 9.37 -0.23 15.51
N THR A 494 9.03 -1.32 16.19
CA THR A 494 7.98 -2.26 15.74
C THR A 494 6.61 -1.60 15.72
N VAL A 495 5.83 -1.86 14.66
CA VAL A 495 4.46 -1.33 14.53
C VAL A 495 3.46 -2.31 15.14
N ASN A 496 3.40 -3.52 14.59
CA ASN A 496 2.57 -4.60 15.08
C ASN A 496 3.35 -5.48 16.07
N GLY A 497 2.65 -6.16 16.96
CA GLY A 497 3.22 -7.09 17.93
C GLY A 497 2.50 -7.06 19.27
N GLU A 498 2.89 -7.95 20.16
CA GLU A 498 2.43 -7.98 21.55
C GLU A 498 3.27 -7.01 22.40
N GLY A 499 2.70 -6.54 23.52
CA GLY A 499 3.36 -5.62 24.45
C GLY A 499 3.68 -4.24 23.85
N GLU A 500 4.56 -3.50 24.53
CA GLU A 500 4.97 -2.15 24.13
C GLU A 500 5.85 -2.15 22.86
N PRO A 501 5.87 -1.06 22.07
CA PRO A 501 6.75 -0.94 20.92
C PRO A 501 8.24 -1.07 21.26
N VAL A 502 8.92 -1.97 20.57
CA VAL A 502 10.37 -2.21 20.73
C VAL A 502 11.13 -1.55 19.59
N SER A 503 12.13 -0.73 19.95
CA SER A 503 13.10 -0.16 19.00
C SER A 503 14.33 -1.06 18.85
N TYR A 504 14.74 -1.29 17.60
CA TYR A 504 15.93 -2.04 17.22
C TYR A 504 17.07 -1.12 16.72
N LEU A 505 16.98 0.19 16.93
CA LEU A 505 17.94 1.16 16.41
C LEU A 505 19.39 0.79 16.78
N TYR A 506 19.64 0.51 18.07
CA TYR A 506 20.99 0.18 18.54
C TYR A 506 21.52 -1.14 17.98
N TRP A 507 20.65 -2.12 17.76
CA TRP A 507 21.02 -3.38 17.09
C TRP A 507 21.43 -3.13 15.63
N VAL A 508 20.68 -2.30 14.92
CA VAL A 508 20.98 -1.94 13.53
C VAL A 508 22.29 -1.16 13.44
N LEU A 509 22.51 -0.18 14.33
CA LEU A 509 23.77 0.58 14.39
C LEU A 509 24.95 -0.34 14.73
N GLY A 510 24.79 -1.23 15.71
CA GLY A 510 25.81 -2.21 16.11
C GLY A 510 26.17 -3.16 14.96
N LEU A 511 25.17 -3.70 14.25
CA LEU A 511 25.39 -4.52 13.06
C LEU A 511 26.09 -3.75 11.93
N GLY A 512 25.74 -2.47 11.75
CA GLY A 512 26.41 -1.58 10.80
C GLY A 512 27.90 -1.42 11.11
N VAL A 513 28.23 -1.14 12.38
CA VAL A 513 29.63 -1.03 12.84
C VAL A 513 30.37 -2.35 12.68
N LEU A 514 29.79 -3.47 13.09
CA LEU A 514 30.39 -4.80 12.92
C LEU A 514 30.62 -5.15 11.46
N SER A 515 29.67 -4.83 10.57
CA SER A 515 29.79 -5.04 9.13
C SER A 515 30.92 -4.21 8.54
N TYR A 516 31.06 -2.94 8.97
CA TYR A 516 32.15 -2.07 8.55
C TYR A 516 33.52 -2.58 9.02
N ILE A 517 33.63 -3.01 10.29
CA ILE A 517 34.85 -3.64 10.82
C ILE A 517 35.19 -4.90 10.02
N GLY A 518 34.21 -5.77 9.79
CA GLY A 518 34.38 -6.98 8.98
C GLY A 518 34.87 -6.67 7.56
N TYR A 519 34.31 -5.65 6.92
CA TYR A 519 34.75 -5.17 5.62
C TYR A 519 36.20 -4.67 5.63
N GLU A 520 36.59 -3.87 6.60
CA GLU A 520 37.97 -3.35 6.71
C GLU A 520 38.98 -4.49 6.99
N VAL A 521 38.63 -5.48 7.81
CA VAL A 521 39.44 -6.69 8.03
C VAL A 521 39.59 -7.50 6.74
N TYR A 522 38.49 -7.73 6.02
CA TYR A 522 38.50 -8.42 4.73
C TYR A 522 39.38 -7.70 3.71
N LYS A 523 39.20 -6.39 3.54
CA LYS A 523 39.98 -5.53 2.65
C LYS A 523 41.48 -5.59 2.97
N LYS A 524 41.87 -5.56 4.25
CA LYS A 524 43.28 -5.72 4.67
C LYS A 524 43.84 -7.10 4.29
N LYS A 525 43.09 -8.18 4.50
CA LYS A 525 43.49 -9.55 4.10
C LYS A 525 43.60 -9.70 2.58
N TYR A 526 42.63 -9.17 1.83
CA TYR A 526 42.62 -9.21 0.37
C TYR A 526 43.80 -8.44 -0.24
N LYS A 527 44.11 -7.24 0.29
CA LYS A 527 45.31 -6.49 -0.13
C LYS A 527 46.60 -7.24 0.19
N LYS A 528 46.73 -7.88 1.37
CA LYS A 528 47.89 -8.73 1.69
C LYS A 528 48.03 -9.94 0.77
N GLY A 529 46.92 -10.54 0.33
CA GLY A 529 46.91 -11.66 -0.62
C GLY A 529 47.36 -11.29 -2.04
N LYS A 530 47.13 -10.05 -2.48
CA LYS A 530 47.61 -9.51 -3.77
C LYS A 530 49.07 -9.05 -3.77
N VAL A 531 49.70 -8.86 -2.60
CA VAL A 531 51.13 -8.51 -2.49
C VAL A 531 52.01 -9.77 -2.37
N LYS A 532 51.40 -10.93 -2.09
CA LYS A 532 52.08 -12.24 -2.00
C LYS A 532 51.93 -13.12 -3.26
N LYS A 533 51.20 -12.66 -4.27
CA LYS A 533 51.16 -13.22 -5.63
C LYS A 533 51.74 -12.19 -6.56
#